data_AF-C7B704-F1
#
_entry.id   AF-C7B704-F1
#
_cell.length_a   1.000
_cell.length_b   1.000
_cell.length_c   1.000
_cell.angle_alpha   90.00
_cell.angle_beta   90.00
_cell.angle_gamma   90.00
#
_symmetry.space_group_name_H-M   'P 1'
#
loop_
_entity.id
_entity.type
_entity.pdbx_description
1 polymer ?
#
loop_
_entity_poly.entity_id
_entity_poly.type
_entity_poly.pdbx_seq_one_letter_code
_entity_poly.pdbx_strand_id
1 'polypeptide(L)'
;ACPSQCSCSVVSGLQRTHCGGIGLRSVPSGISDNTQVLVLSGNQIESLSEGVFDRLVNLQKLYLGSNQLGALPVGVFDHLVNLQQLGLYNNQLKSIPRGAFDNLKSLTHIYLFNNPWDCECSDILYLKNWIVQHASIVNPHPHGGVDNVKCSGTNTPVRAVTEASTSPSKCP
;
A
#
# COMPACT_ATOMS: atom_id res chain seq x y z
N ALA A 1 16.15 -6.77 -16.66
CA ALA A 1 17.30 -6.35 -15.81
C ALA A 1 16.97 -6.68 -14.35
N CYS A 2 17.97 -6.93 -13.50
CA CYS A 2 17.75 -7.17 -12.07
C CYS A 2 18.58 -6.17 -11.24
N PRO A 3 17.99 -5.45 -10.27
CA PRO A 3 18.76 -4.61 -9.36
C PRO A 3 19.82 -5.45 -8.62
N SER A 4 21.03 -4.93 -8.46
CA SER A 4 22.18 -5.68 -7.90
C SER A 4 21.98 -6.21 -6.48
N GLN A 5 21.12 -5.54 -5.70
CA GLN A 5 20.79 -5.92 -4.32
C GLN A 5 19.65 -6.94 -4.25
N CYS A 6 18.96 -7.19 -5.37
CA CYS A 6 17.76 -8.03 -5.42
C CYS A 6 18.04 -9.35 -6.13
N SER A 7 17.13 -10.30 -5.94
CA SER A 7 17.08 -11.54 -6.71
C SER A 7 15.91 -11.48 -7.69
N CYS A 8 16.15 -11.89 -8.94
CA CYS A 8 15.12 -11.93 -9.96
C CYS A 8 15.01 -13.33 -10.55
N SER A 9 13.78 -13.79 -10.74
CA SER A 9 13.50 -15.14 -11.25
C SER A 9 12.16 -15.16 -11.96
N VAL A 10 11.94 -16.20 -12.77
CA VAL A 10 10.62 -16.49 -13.33
C VAL A 10 10.04 -17.66 -12.55
N VAL A 11 8.89 -17.45 -11.90
CA VAL A 11 8.21 -18.48 -11.11
C VAL A 11 6.76 -18.55 -11.55
N SER A 12 6.33 -19.73 -12.01
CA SER A 12 4.97 -19.96 -12.54
C SER A 12 4.62 -19.00 -13.68
N GLY A 13 5.60 -18.73 -14.57
CA GLY A 13 5.43 -17.83 -15.72
C GLY A 13 5.49 -16.33 -15.38
N LEU A 14 5.65 -15.95 -14.11
CA LEU A 14 5.74 -14.55 -13.69
C LEU A 14 7.18 -14.16 -13.37
N GLN A 15 7.66 -13.07 -13.98
CA GLN A 15 8.88 -12.36 -13.63
C GLN A 15 8.71 -11.75 -12.24
N ARG A 16 9.53 -12.23 -11.30
CA ARG A 16 9.61 -11.75 -9.92
C ARG A 16 10.88 -10.96 -9.72
N THR A 17 10.77 -9.89 -8.96
CA THR A 17 11.89 -9.11 -8.40
C THR A 17 11.73 -9.12 -6.89
N HIS A 18 12.59 -9.86 -6.21
CA HIS A 18 12.58 -10.03 -4.77
C HIS A 18 13.69 -9.19 -4.13
N CYS A 19 13.27 -8.18 -3.38
CA CYS A 19 14.11 -7.21 -2.69
C CYS A 19 13.73 -7.12 -1.20
N GLY A 20 13.12 -8.15 -0.62
CA GLY A 20 12.61 -8.12 0.76
C GLY A 20 13.67 -8.49 1.80
N GLY A 21 13.62 -7.88 2.99
CA GLY A 21 14.44 -8.30 4.13
C GLY A 21 15.93 -7.94 4.06
N ILE A 22 16.34 -7.05 3.14
CA ILE A 22 17.77 -6.76 2.88
C ILE A 22 18.22 -5.39 3.39
N GLY A 23 17.37 -4.69 4.15
CA GLY A 23 17.71 -3.41 4.77
C GLY A 23 17.68 -2.21 3.81
N LEU A 24 16.88 -2.28 2.74
CA LEU A 24 16.73 -1.14 1.81
C LEU A 24 16.14 0.08 2.51
N ARG A 25 16.66 1.26 2.18
CA ARG A 25 16.09 2.55 2.60
C ARG A 25 15.25 3.23 1.52
N SER A 26 15.34 2.73 0.29
CA SER A 26 14.59 3.22 -0.86
C SER A 26 14.30 2.09 -1.83
N VAL A 27 13.35 2.30 -2.74
CA VAL A 27 13.10 1.36 -3.85
C VAL A 27 14.34 1.33 -4.75
N PRO A 28 14.89 0.15 -5.11
CA PRO A 28 16.08 0.07 -5.97
C PRO A 28 15.78 0.52 -7.40
N SER A 29 16.72 1.23 -8.02
CA SER A 29 16.68 1.52 -9.45
C SER A 29 16.89 0.25 -10.29
N GLY A 30 16.42 0.26 -11.54
CA GLY A 30 16.68 -0.83 -12.49
C GLY A 30 15.78 -2.06 -12.31
N ILE A 31 14.64 -1.91 -11.62
CA ILE A 31 13.55 -2.88 -11.66
C ILE A 31 13.07 -2.98 -13.12
N SER A 32 12.89 -4.21 -13.60
CA SER A 32 12.48 -4.46 -14.98
C SER A 32 11.01 -4.07 -15.18
N ASP A 33 10.68 -3.41 -16.29
CA ASP A 33 9.28 -3.07 -16.63
C ASP A 33 8.40 -4.31 -16.88
N ASN A 34 9.03 -5.46 -17.13
CA ASN A 34 8.37 -6.77 -17.25
C ASN A 34 8.06 -7.43 -15.89
N THR A 35 8.48 -6.86 -14.77
CA THR A 35 8.23 -7.43 -13.44
C THR A 35 6.73 -7.49 -13.14
N GLN A 36 6.20 -8.69 -12.90
CA GLN A 36 4.81 -8.89 -12.46
C GLN A 36 4.69 -9.02 -10.93
N VAL A 37 5.77 -9.40 -10.23
CA VAL A 37 5.77 -9.51 -8.76
C VAL A 37 6.96 -8.76 -8.19
N LEU A 38 6.70 -7.71 -7.42
CA LEU A 38 7.71 -6.92 -6.72
C LEU A 38 7.54 -7.09 -5.21
N VAL A 39 8.57 -7.65 -4.56
CA VAL A 39 8.61 -7.83 -3.11
C VAL A 39 9.62 -6.86 -2.52
N LEU A 40 9.14 -5.88 -1.77
CA LEU A 40 9.93 -4.88 -1.04
C LEU A 40 9.67 -4.93 0.48
N SER A 41 8.94 -5.94 0.95
CA SER A 41 8.58 -6.06 2.37
C SER A 41 9.77 -6.32 3.28
N GLY A 42 9.68 -5.88 4.54
CA GLY A 42 10.71 -6.15 5.55
C GLY A 42 11.98 -5.31 5.37
N ASN A 43 11.84 -4.07 4.92
CA ASN A 43 12.94 -3.14 4.72
C ASN A 43 12.78 -1.90 5.64
N GLN A 44 13.57 -0.86 5.40
CA GLN A 44 13.61 0.39 6.15
C GLN A 44 13.21 1.57 5.23
N ILE A 45 12.28 1.34 4.31
CA ILE A 45 11.85 2.37 3.36
C ILE A 45 10.90 3.33 4.08
N GLU A 46 11.30 4.59 4.18
CA GLU A 46 10.54 5.66 4.87
C GLU A 46 9.64 6.45 3.91
N SER A 47 10.05 6.56 2.65
CA SER A 47 9.32 7.30 1.61
C SER A 47 9.46 6.64 0.25
N LEU A 48 8.48 6.91 -0.62
CA LEU A 48 8.51 6.53 -2.03
C LEU A 48 8.75 7.80 -2.85
N SER A 49 9.59 7.71 -3.87
CA SER A 49 9.71 8.78 -4.85
C SER A 49 8.45 8.88 -5.71
N GLU A 50 8.12 10.08 -6.16
CA GLU A 50 7.08 10.27 -7.18
C GLU A 50 7.38 9.44 -8.43
N GLY A 51 6.36 8.81 -8.98
CA GLY A 51 6.45 8.00 -10.19
C GLY A 51 7.29 6.73 -10.11
N VAL A 52 7.70 6.29 -8.91
CA VAL A 52 8.62 5.16 -8.73
C VAL A 52 8.11 3.83 -9.33
N PHE A 53 6.79 3.70 -9.52
CA PHE A 53 6.18 2.50 -10.10
C PHE A 53 5.55 2.72 -11.49
N ASP A 54 5.66 3.91 -12.08
CA ASP A 54 4.90 4.29 -13.30
C ASP A 54 5.19 3.39 -14.49
N ARG A 55 6.43 2.90 -14.61
CA ARG A 55 6.85 2.02 -15.71
C ARG A 55 6.47 0.56 -15.48
N LEU A 56 6.07 0.19 -14.27
CA LEU A 56 5.76 -1.20 -13.89
C LEU A 56 4.30 -1.55 -14.25
N VAL A 57 3.88 -1.25 -15.47
CA VAL A 57 2.49 -1.43 -15.94
C VAL A 57 2.04 -2.90 -15.96
N ASN A 58 2.99 -3.84 -15.97
CA ASN A 58 2.73 -5.28 -15.91
C ASN A 58 2.61 -5.82 -14.47
N LEU A 59 2.77 -4.96 -13.46
CA LEU A 59 2.81 -5.39 -12.06
C LEU A 59 1.44 -5.93 -11.61
N GLN A 60 1.46 -7.16 -11.10
CA GLN A 60 0.28 -7.84 -10.55
C GLN A 60 0.32 -7.90 -9.02
N LYS A 61 1.51 -7.93 -8.42
CA LYS A 61 1.69 -8.03 -6.96
C LYS A 61 2.77 -7.06 -6.49
N LEU A 62 2.40 -6.19 -5.57
CA LEU A 62 3.30 -5.23 -4.92
C LEU A 62 3.21 -5.40 -3.41
N TYR A 63 4.32 -5.76 -2.78
CA TYR A 63 4.39 -5.89 -1.32
C TYR A 63 5.39 -4.88 -0.75
N LEU A 64 4.85 -3.92 0.01
CA LEU A 64 5.57 -2.85 0.71
C LEU A 64 5.41 -2.99 2.24
N GLY A 65 4.87 -4.11 2.72
CA GLY A 65 4.58 -4.29 4.14
C GLY A 65 5.82 -4.41 5.01
N SER A 66 5.71 -4.10 6.30
CA SER A 66 6.85 -4.08 7.24
C SER A 66 7.98 -3.16 6.73
N ASN A 67 7.62 -1.91 6.46
CA ASN A 67 8.53 -0.80 6.16
C ASN A 67 8.23 0.36 7.14
N GLN A 68 8.72 1.56 6.85
CA GLN A 68 8.56 2.75 7.69
C GLN A 68 7.81 3.87 6.94
N LEU A 69 6.97 3.51 5.96
CA LEU A 69 6.29 4.49 5.10
C LEU A 69 5.36 5.37 5.95
N GLY A 70 5.68 6.67 6.02
CA GLY A 70 4.86 7.65 6.74
C GLY A 70 3.72 8.23 5.89
N ALA A 71 3.93 8.31 4.57
CA ALA A 71 2.96 8.80 3.60
C ALA A 71 3.18 8.13 2.23
N LEU A 72 2.19 8.26 1.36
CA LEU A 72 2.29 7.86 -0.04
C LEU A 72 2.27 9.11 -0.94
N PRO A 73 3.12 9.18 -1.97
CA PRO A 73 2.99 10.22 -2.98
C PRO A 73 1.63 10.14 -3.69
N VAL A 74 1.10 11.30 -4.09
CA VAL A 74 -0.12 11.35 -4.91
C VAL A 74 0.13 10.61 -6.23
N GLY A 75 -0.82 9.76 -6.64
CA GLY A 75 -0.75 9.04 -7.91
C GLY A 75 0.29 7.91 -7.99
N VAL A 76 0.97 7.55 -6.88
CA VAL A 76 2.03 6.52 -6.88
C VAL A 76 1.60 5.14 -7.41
N PHE A 77 0.30 4.88 -7.52
CA PHE A 77 -0.26 3.64 -8.04
C PHE A 77 -1.10 3.80 -9.32
N ASP A 78 -1.16 5.01 -9.92
CA ASP A 78 -2.11 5.32 -11.00
C ASP A 78 -1.92 4.47 -12.25
N HIS A 79 -0.68 4.09 -12.56
CA HIS A 79 -0.35 3.28 -13.73
C HIS A 79 -0.46 1.76 -13.49
N LEU A 80 -0.75 1.32 -12.26
CA LEU A 80 -0.76 -0.09 -11.86
C LEU A 80 -2.13 -0.75 -12.11
N VAL A 81 -2.68 -0.58 -13.31
CA VAL A 81 -4.05 -1.04 -13.67
C VAL A 81 -4.22 -2.57 -13.63
N ASN A 82 -3.12 -3.31 -13.72
CA ASN A 82 -3.07 -4.77 -13.65
C ASN A 82 -2.83 -5.31 -12.23
N LEU A 83 -2.70 -4.42 -11.22
CA LEU A 83 -2.35 -4.82 -9.87
C LEU A 83 -3.50 -5.58 -9.21
N GLN A 84 -3.21 -6.79 -8.78
CA GLN A 84 -4.15 -7.70 -8.12
C GLN A 84 -3.96 -7.73 -6.61
N GLN A 85 -2.72 -7.57 -6.14
CA GLN A 85 -2.40 -7.60 -4.72
C GLN A 85 -1.51 -6.43 -4.31
N LEU A 86 -1.94 -5.72 -3.27
CA LEU A 86 -1.20 -4.60 -2.68
C LEU A 86 -1.04 -4.81 -1.17
N GLY A 87 0.21 -4.92 -0.71
CA GLY A 87 0.54 -5.02 0.71
C GLY A 87 1.11 -3.71 1.25
N LEU A 88 0.38 -3.02 2.13
CA LEU A 88 0.81 -1.81 2.86
C LEU A 88 0.81 -1.99 4.38
N TYR A 89 0.54 -3.20 4.86
CA TYR A 89 0.47 -3.55 6.28
C TYR A 89 1.79 -3.30 7.03
N ASN A 90 1.74 -3.09 8.35
CA ASN A 90 2.93 -2.81 9.17
C ASN A 90 3.77 -1.65 8.61
N ASN A 91 3.19 -0.46 8.47
CA ASN A 91 3.88 0.78 8.10
C ASN A 91 3.51 1.89 9.10
N GLN A 92 3.86 3.14 8.78
CA GLN A 92 3.57 4.33 9.61
C GLN A 92 2.52 5.25 8.94
N LEU A 93 1.67 4.70 8.08
CA LEU A 93 0.69 5.48 7.33
C LEU A 93 -0.41 6.02 8.25
N LYS A 94 -0.65 7.33 8.16
CA LYS A 94 -1.72 8.02 8.89
C LYS A 94 -2.98 8.21 8.07
N SER A 95 -2.83 8.38 6.76
CA SER A 95 -3.93 8.53 5.79
C SER A 95 -3.51 7.96 4.43
N ILE A 96 -4.45 7.94 3.49
CA ILE A 96 -4.18 7.59 2.09
C ILE A 96 -4.55 8.81 1.24
N PRO A 97 -3.69 9.25 0.30
CA PRO A 97 -4.03 10.33 -0.61
C PRO A 97 -5.33 10.05 -1.35
N ARG A 98 -6.16 11.08 -1.50
CA ARG A 98 -7.43 10.96 -2.22
C ARG A 98 -7.19 10.41 -3.62
N GLY A 99 -7.92 9.35 -3.96
CA GLY A 99 -7.87 8.72 -5.28
C GLY A 99 -6.74 7.69 -5.47
N ALA A 100 -5.88 7.45 -4.47
CA ALA A 100 -4.70 6.59 -4.63
C ALA A 100 -5.01 5.14 -5.08
N PHE A 101 -6.23 4.65 -4.88
CA PHE A 101 -6.66 3.31 -5.27
C PHE A 101 -7.63 3.31 -6.45
N ASP A 102 -8.01 4.46 -7.00
CA ASP A 102 -9.12 4.58 -7.95
C ASP A 102 -8.81 3.88 -9.28
N ASN A 103 -7.54 3.85 -9.69
CA ASN A 103 -7.08 3.21 -10.94
C ASN A 103 -6.75 1.71 -10.78
N LEU A 104 -6.80 1.16 -9.57
CA LEU A 104 -6.50 -0.25 -9.29
C LEU A 104 -7.68 -1.17 -9.64
N LYS A 105 -8.09 -1.18 -10.90
CA LYS A 105 -9.31 -1.87 -11.37
C LYS A 105 -9.26 -3.39 -11.24
N SER A 106 -8.05 -3.97 -11.19
CA SER A 106 -7.82 -5.42 -11.09
C SER A 106 -7.61 -5.90 -9.65
N LEU A 107 -7.74 -5.01 -8.65
CA LEU A 107 -7.36 -5.31 -7.27
C LEU A 107 -8.31 -6.33 -6.64
N THR A 108 -7.74 -7.39 -6.07
CA THR A 108 -8.49 -8.46 -5.39
C THR A 108 -8.09 -8.64 -3.94
N HIS A 109 -6.91 -8.15 -3.56
CA HIS A 109 -6.40 -8.23 -2.20
C HIS A 109 -5.66 -6.94 -1.84
N ILE A 110 -6.05 -6.31 -0.75
CA ILE A 110 -5.28 -5.22 -0.15
C ILE A 110 -5.11 -5.45 1.34
N TYR A 111 -3.90 -5.21 1.84
CA TYR A 111 -3.55 -5.39 3.24
C TYR A 111 -3.14 -4.05 3.85
N LEU A 112 -3.93 -3.56 4.81
CA LEU A 112 -3.85 -2.21 5.39
C LEU A 112 -3.71 -2.21 6.93
N PHE A 113 -3.80 -3.39 7.55
CA PHE A 113 -3.73 -3.55 9.01
C PHE A 113 -2.37 -3.09 9.57
N ASN A 114 -2.34 -2.80 10.87
CA ASN A 114 -1.14 -2.33 11.58
C ASN A 114 -0.49 -1.08 10.93
N ASN A 115 -1.29 -0.04 10.76
CA ASN A 115 -0.85 1.31 10.47
C ASN A 115 -1.51 2.26 11.48
N PRO A 116 -0.84 3.34 11.90
CA PRO A 116 -1.37 4.30 12.86
C PRO A 116 -2.35 5.28 12.18
N TRP A 117 -3.46 4.77 11.65
CA TRP A 117 -4.46 5.57 10.92
C TRP A 117 -4.98 6.73 11.79
N ASP A 118 -4.80 7.96 11.33
CA ASP A 118 -5.24 9.16 12.02
C ASP A 118 -6.71 9.43 11.68
N CYS A 119 -7.59 9.05 12.60
CA CYS A 119 -9.02 9.19 12.42
C CYS A 119 -9.57 10.54 12.89
N GLU A 120 -8.73 11.46 13.38
CA GLU A 120 -9.16 12.82 13.72
C GLU A 120 -8.97 13.79 12.55
N CYS A 121 -7.98 13.53 11.69
CA CYS A 121 -7.77 14.25 10.43
C CYS A 121 -8.82 13.87 9.37
N SER A 122 -9.35 14.85 8.62
CA SER A 122 -10.35 14.62 7.56
C SER A 122 -9.83 13.82 6.36
N ASP A 123 -8.52 13.72 6.15
CA ASP A 123 -7.94 12.95 5.04
C ASP A 123 -8.27 11.45 5.14
N ILE A 124 -8.62 10.96 6.33
CA ILE A 124 -9.05 9.58 6.53
C ILE A 124 -10.32 9.22 5.77
N LEU A 125 -11.15 10.21 5.42
CA LEU A 125 -12.48 9.98 4.82
C LEU A 125 -12.40 9.26 3.47
N TYR A 126 -11.34 9.49 2.68
CA TYR A 126 -11.11 8.72 1.46
C TYR A 126 -10.97 7.23 1.78
N LEU A 127 -10.04 6.88 2.69
CA LEU A 127 -9.79 5.50 3.07
C LEU A 127 -11.04 4.87 3.67
N LYS A 128 -11.71 5.56 4.60
CA LYS A 128 -12.95 5.10 5.24
C LYS A 128 -14.02 4.75 4.21
N ASN A 129 -14.26 5.61 3.22
CA ASN A 129 -15.28 5.35 2.20
C ASN A 129 -14.85 4.22 1.27
N TRP A 130 -13.58 4.19 0.86
CA TRP A 130 -13.06 3.18 -0.04
C TRP A 130 -13.14 1.77 0.56
N ILE A 131 -12.71 1.58 1.83
CA ILE A 131 -12.74 0.26 2.48
C ILE A 131 -14.16 -0.25 2.73
N VAL A 132 -15.15 0.64 2.91
CA VAL A 132 -16.56 0.26 3.02
C VAL A 132 -17.09 -0.28 1.69
N GLN A 133 -16.75 0.38 0.58
CA GLN A 133 -17.17 -0.05 -0.75
C GLN A 133 -16.47 -1.34 -1.22
N HIS A 134 -15.26 -1.61 -0.72
CA HIS A 134 -14.41 -2.71 -1.15
C HIS A 134 -14.13 -3.74 -0.04
N ALA A 135 -15.07 -3.89 0.90
CA ALA A 135 -14.84 -4.65 2.14
C ALA A 135 -14.40 -6.11 1.91
N SER A 136 -14.83 -6.76 0.81
CA SER A 136 -14.49 -8.16 0.50
C SER A 136 -13.02 -8.38 0.15
N ILE A 137 -12.31 -7.34 -0.31
CA ILE A 137 -10.91 -7.43 -0.73
C ILE A 137 -9.93 -6.85 0.31
N VAL A 138 -10.46 -6.19 1.36
CA VAL A 138 -9.67 -5.56 2.42
C VAL A 138 -9.34 -6.58 3.51
N ASN A 139 -8.05 -6.78 3.76
CA ASN A 139 -7.50 -7.72 4.74
C ASN A 139 -8.24 -9.07 4.75
N PRO A 140 -8.33 -9.78 3.60
CA PRO A 140 -9.08 -11.02 3.50
C PRO A 140 -8.58 -12.06 4.52
N HIS A 141 -9.39 -13.10 4.79
CA HIS A 141 -9.06 -14.12 5.80
C HIS A 141 -7.62 -14.66 5.63
N PRO A 142 -6.83 -14.80 6.72
CA PRO A 142 -7.20 -14.64 8.13
C PRO A 142 -6.98 -13.23 8.72
N HIS A 143 -6.81 -12.19 7.90
CA HIS A 143 -6.29 -10.89 8.35
C HIS A 143 -7.34 -9.94 8.96
N GLY A 144 -8.51 -10.44 9.36
CA GLY A 144 -9.51 -9.70 10.14
C GLY A 144 -10.42 -8.75 9.35
N GLY A 145 -10.30 -8.71 8.03
CA GLY A 145 -11.21 -7.96 7.16
C GLY A 145 -11.10 -6.43 7.33
N VAL A 146 -12.17 -5.75 6.90
CA VAL A 146 -12.30 -4.29 7.01
C VAL A 146 -12.15 -3.77 8.44
N ASP A 147 -12.53 -4.55 9.45
CA ASP A 147 -12.45 -4.17 10.87
C ASP A 147 -11.02 -4.15 11.43
N ASN A 148 -10.07 -4.76 10.71
CA ASN A 148 -8.67 -4.72 11.08
C ASN A 148 -7.91 -3.50 10.50
N VAL A 149 -8.63 -2.57 9.88
CA VAL A 149 -8.13 -1.21 9.60
C VAL A 149 -8.56 -0.34 10.77
N LYS A 150 -7.65 -0.05 11.71
CA LYS A 150 -7.98 0.54 13.02
C LYS A 150 -7.37 1.92 13.21
N CYS A 151 -8.15 2.82 13.79
CA CYS A 151 -7.71 4.14 14.22
C CYS A 151 -6.61 4.04 15.28
N SER A 152 -5.59 4.89 15.16
CA SER A 152 -4.56 5.07 16.18
C SER A 152 -5.18 5.57 17.49
N GLY A 153 -4.65 5.11 18.62
CA GLY A 153 -5.12 5.47 19.97
C GLY A 153 -6.41 4.76 20.40
N THR A 154 -7.49 4.86 19.62
CA THR A 154 -8.80 4.29 20.00
C THR A 154 -8.97 2.82 19.65
N ASN A 155 -8.20 2.30 18.68
CA ASN A 155 -8.35 0.96 18.10
C ASN A 155 -9.75 0.68 17.50
N THR A 156 -10.57 1.71 17.28
CA THR A 156 -11.86 1.57 16.60
C THR A 156 -11.66 1.36 15.10
N PRO A 157 -12.54 0.61 14.40
CA PRO A 157 -12.44 0.45 12.95
C PRO A 157 -12.54 1.79 12.22
N VAL A 158 -11.66 2.02 11.25
CA VAL A 158 -11.69 3.21 10.38
C VAL A 158 -13.04 3.34 9.66
N ARG A 159 -13.67 2.22 9.31
CA ARG A 159 -15.00 2.22 8.67
C ARG A 159 -16.12 2.84 9.53
N ALA A 160 -15.92 2.96 10.84
CA ALA A 160 -16.87 3.55 11.77
C ALA A 160 -16.69 5.07 11.94
N VAL A 161 -15.66 5.67 11.33
CA VAL A 161 -15.42 7.12 11.39
C VAL A 161 -16.53 7.88 10.65
N THR A 162 -17.00 8.96 11.28
CA THR A 162 -17.98 9.89 10.72
C THR A 162 -17.33 11.19 10.30
N GLU A 163 -17.92 11.93 9.36
CA GLU A 163 -17.41 13.25 8.97
C GLU A 163 -17.36 14.22 10.15
N ALA A 164 -18.39 14.19 11.01
CA ALA A 164 -18.49 15.04 12.20
C ALA A 164 -17.40 14.76 13.26
N SER A 165 -16.80 13.57 13.27
CA SER A 165 -15.69 13.23 14.17
C SER A 165 -14.30 13.64 13.65
N THR A 166 -14.23 14.16 12.41
CA THR A 166 -12.97 14.56 11.77
C THR A 166 -12.89 16.08 11.59
N SER A 167 -11.67 16.63 11.43
CA SER A 167 -11.46 18.03 11.07
C SER A 167 -10.21 18.22 10.22
N PRO A 168 -10.24 19.07 9.18
CA PRO A 168 -9.03 19.49 8.46
C PRO A 168 -8.00 20.19 9.36
N SER A 169 -8.45 20.85 10.42
CA SER A 169 -7.55 21.55 11.37
C SER A 169 -6.71 20.61 12.23
N LYS A 170 -7.01 19.30 12.20
CA LYS A 170 -6.30 18.25 12.94
C LYS A 170 -5.37 17.44 12.03
N CYS A 171 -5.25 17.81 10.76
CA CYS A 171 -4.32 17.21 9.83
C CYS A 171 -2.91 17.81 10.00
N PRO A 172 -1.84 17.02 9.77
CA PRO A 172 -0.45 17.48 9.84
C PRO A 172 -0.08 18.47 8.73
#